data_AF-A0A9X1M8J7-F1
#
_entry.id   AF-A0A9X1M8J7-F1
#
_cell.length_a   1.000
_cell.length_b   1.000
_cell.length_c   1.000
_cell.angle_alpha   90.00
_cell.angle_beta   90.00
_cell.angle_gamma   90.00
#
_symmetry.space_group_name_H-M   'P 1'
#
loop_
_entity.id
_entity.type
_entity.pdbx_description
1 polymer ?
#
loop_
_entity_poly.entity_id
_entity_poly.type
_entity_poly.pdbx_seq_one_letter_code
_entity_poly.pdbx_strand_id
1 'polypeptide(L)'
;MDTTTASSGTLNARSLLLPYLLALVAAMALVQAVIALTGGGIGVAGGALTAAVAAGTAAWIWRNYRRLTRIRFGLAIAHVIAFLAVTASFNLHAVIRLFALGPDGTEAQAAQELLATPWFGATLLMSAVWGTGVLIHLAGSVLGRGWED
;
A
#
# COMPACT_ATOMS: atom_id res chain seq x y z
N MET A 1 28.97 5.47 -41.90
CA MET A 1 28.78 6.14 -40.59
C MET A 1 27.55 5.51 -39.99
N ASP A 2 27.75 4.42 -39.26
CA ASP A 2 26.65 3.62 -38.72
C ASP A 2 26.23 4.21 -37.38
N THR A 3 25.05 4.82 -37.35
CA THR A 3 24.37 5.16 -36.11
C THR A 3 23.87 3.88 -35.48
N THR A 4 24.68 3.27 -34.62
CA THR A 4 24.21 2.26 -33.67
C THR A 4 23.17 2.92 -32.77
N THR A 5 21.89 2.70 -33.07
CA THR A 5 20.79 2.94 -32.14
C THR A 5 21.05 2.07 -30.91
N ALA A 6 21.58 2.68 -29.86
CA ALA A 6 21.70 2.03 -28.56
C ALA A 6 20.30 1.56 -28.16
N SER A 7 20.09 0.25 -28.04
CA SER A 7 18.87 -0.27 -27.45
C SER A 7 18.80 0.31 -26.03
N SER A 8 17.90 1.26 -25.79
CA SER A 8 17.56 1.71 -24.45
C SER A 8 17.10 0.47 -23.69
N GLY A 9 18.00 -0.15 -22.93
CA GLY A 9 17.72 -1.35 -22.18
C GLY A 9 16.57 -1.06 -21.24
N THR A 10 15.36 -1.47 -21.61
CA THR A 10 14.18 -1.39 -20.78
C THR A 10 14.49 -2.15 -19.51
N LEU A 11 14.77 -1.43 -18.43
CA LEU A 11 14.90 -2.03 -17.11
C LEU A 11 13.64 -2.86 -16.88
N ASN A 12 13.84 -4.16 -16.65
CA ASN A 12 12.75 -5.10 -16.49
C ASN A 12 11.94 -4.72 -15.24
N ALA A 13 10.83 -4.00 -15.43
CA ALA A 13 9.99 -3.54 -14.34
C ALA A 13 9.50 -4.70 -13.47
N ARG A 14 9.25 -5.87 -14.09
CA ARG A 14 8.82 -7.08 -13.39
C ARG A 14 9.87 -7.56 -12.39
N SER A 15 11.16 -7.52 -12.72
CA SER A 15 12.21 -8.00 -11.80
C SER A 15 12.40 -7.11 -10.57
N LEU A 16 11.92 -5.87 -10.60
CA LEU A 16 11.99 -4.94 -9.47
C LEU A 16 10.67 -4.85 -8.70
N LEU A 17 9.55 -4.66 -9.41
CA LEU A 17 8.24 -4.37 -8.80
C LEU A 17 7.51 -5.63 -8.33
N LEU A 18 7.68 -6.78 -9.00
CA LEU A 18 7.00 -8.01 -8.59
C LEU A 18 7.52 -8.52 -7.21
N PRO A 19 8.83 -8.60 -6.95
CA PRO A 19 9.31 -8.98 -5.62
C PRO A 19 8.86 -8.01 -4.54
N TYR A 20 8.82 -6.71 -4.84
CA TYR A 20 8.33 -5.68 -3.93
C TYR A 20 6.85 -5.85 -3.58
N LEU A 21 6.01 -6.08 -4.59
CA LEU A 21 4.59 -6.40 -4.41
C LEU A 21 4.41 -7.63 -3.52
N LEU A 22 5.08 -8.75 -3.85
CA LEU A 22 4.96 -9.99 -3.09
C LEU A 22 5.43 -9.83 -1.64
N ALA A 23 6.53 -9.12 -1.42
CA ALA A 23 7.04 -8.82 -0.08
C ALA A 23 6.04 -7.99 0.73
N LEU A 24 5.41 -6.98 0.13
CA LEU A 24 4.40 -6.17 0.81
C LEU A 24 3.12 -6.94 1.10
N VAL A 25 2.65 -7.77 0.16
CA VAL A 25 1.48 -8.63 0.39
C VAL A 25 1.75 -9.60 1.54
N ALA A 26 2.92 -10.25 1.56
CA ALA A 26 3.31 -11.15 2.63
C ALA A 26 3.45 -10.42 3.98
N ALA A 27 4.07 -9.24 3.98
CA ALA A 27 4.20 -8.42 5.18
C ALA A 27 2.83 -8.01 5.73
N MET A 28 1.92 -7.54 4.87
CA MET A 28 0.57 -7.16 5.29
C MET A 28 -0.26 -8.35 5.75
N ALA A 29 -0.13 -9.52 5.10
CA ALA A 29 -0.76 -10.74 5.58
C ALA A 29 -0.31 -11.08 7.01
N LEU A 30 0.98 -10.94 7.32
CA LEU A 30 1.51 -11.11 8.67
C LEU A 30 0.95 -10.07 9.65
N VAL A 31 0.89 -8.79 9.27
CA VAL A 31 0.29 -7.74 10.11
C VAL A 31 -1.17 -8.09 10.44
N GLN A 32 -1.96 -8.45 9.43
CA GLN A 32 -3.37 -8.79 9.63
C GLN A 32 -3.55 -10.05 10.48
N ALA A 33 -2.69 -11.07 10.29
CA ALA A 33 -2.70 -12.28 11.12
C ALA A 33 -2.40 -11.95 12.60
N VAL A 34 -1.40 -11.10 12.87
CA VAL A 34 -1.08 -10.67 14.24
C VAL A 34 -2.28 -9.95 14.86
N ILE A 35 -2.88 -8.98 14.14
CA ILE A 35 -4.07 -8.26 14.63
C ILE A 35 -5.20 -9.23 14.96
N ALA A 36 -5.49 -10.19 14.08
CA ALA A 36 -6.54 -11.18 14.28
C ALA A 36 -6.28 -12.06 15.51
N LEU A 37 -5.03 -12.52 15.70
CA LEU A 37 -4.63 -13.35 16.83
C LEU A 37 -4.60 -12.59 18.16
N THR A 38 -4.45 -11.26 18.14
CA THR A 38 -4.45 -10.42 19.36
C THR A 38 -5.82 -9.83 19.71
N GLY A 39 -6.91 -10.47 19.26
CA GLY A 39 -8.28 -10.05 19.58
C GLY A 39 -8.95 -9.15 18.53
N GLY A 40 -8.37 -9.03 17.33
CA GLY A 40 -8.96 -8.34 16.19
C GLY A 40 -8.94 -6.81 16.24
N GLY A 41 -8.68 -6.19 17.40
CA GLY A 41 -8.44 -4.75 17.49
C GLY A 41 -7.02 -4.38 17.02
N ILE A 42 -6.87 -3.19 16.41
CA ILE A 42 -5.53 -2.66 16.10
C ILE A 42 -4.89 -2.17 17.40
N GLY A 43 -4.18 -3.06 18.08
CA GLY A 43 -3.38 -2.75 19.27
C GLY A 43 -1.98 -2.22 18.93
N VAL A 44 -1.16 -2.03 19.97
CA VAL A 44 0.21 -1.50 19.85
C VAL A 44 1.06 -2.34 18.90
N ALA A 45 0.97 -3.67 18.98
CA ALA A 45 1.74 -4.57 18.10
C ALA A 45 1.34 -4.41 16.62
N GLY A 46 0.04 -4.37 16.31
CA GLY A 46 -0.45 -4.13 14.95
C GLY A 46 -0.01 -2.77 14.41
N GLY A 47 -0.12 -1.72 15.23
CA GLY A 47 0.37 -0.38 14.88
C GLY A 47 1.88 -0.34 14.64
N ALA A 48 2.68 -0.97 15.50
CA ALA A 48 4.13 -1.01 15.38
C ALA A 48 4.59 -1.77 14.13
N LEU A 49 3.98 -2.92 13.83
CA LEU A 49 4.28 -3.67 12.61
C LEU A 49 3.88 -2.89 11.35
N THR A 50 2.74 -2.19 11.37
CA THR A 50 2.33 -1.32 10.26
C THR A 50 3.31 -0.17 10.04
N ALA A 51 3.77 0.46 11.13
CA ALA A 51 4.82 1.47 11.07
C ALA A 51 6.13 0.91 10.51
N ALA A 52 6.50 -0.33 10.87
CA ALA A 52 7.65 -1.02 10.31
C ALA A 52 7.51 -1.28 8.80
N VAL A 53 6.30 -1.64 8.33
CA VAL A 53 6.02 -1.78 6.89
C VAL A 53 6.14 -0.44 6.16
N ALA A 54 5.65 0.66 6.75
CA ALA A 54 5.78 2.00 6.19
C ALA A 54 7.26 2.43 6.10
N ALA A 55 8.03 2.24 7.17
CA ALA A 55 9.46 2.53 7.20
C ALA A 55 10.24 1.66 6.19
N GLY A 56 9.94 0.36 6.14
CA GLY A 56 10.53 -0.58 5.18
C GLY A 56 10.23 -0.20 3.73
N THR A 57 9.00 0.25 3.45
CA THR A 57 8.58 0.79 2.16
C THR A 57 9.39 2.02 1.78
N ALA A 58 9.48 3.01 2.66
CA ALA A 58 10.24 4.23 2.42
C ALA A 58 11.73 3.92 2.17
N ALA A 59 12.33 3.05 2.99
CA ALA A 59 13.70 2.61 2.84
C ALA A 59 13.94 1.86 1.52
N TRP A 60 13.01 0.99 1.11
CA TRP A 60 13.10 0.28 -0.16
C TRP A 60 13.00 1.22 -1.36
N ILE A 61 12.05 2.17 -1.34
CA ILE A 61 11.88 3.18 -2.39
C ILE A 61 13.14 4.02 -2.49
N TRP A 62 13.69 4.50 -1.37
CA TRP A 62 14.92 5.28 -1.35
C TRP A 62 16.09 4.51 -1.96
N ARG A 63 16.33 3.27 -1.53
CA ARG A 63 17.43 2.43 -2.06
C ARG A 63 17.30 2.16 -3.56
N ASN A 64 16.06 2.05 -4.06
CA ASN A 64 15.78 1.75 -5.47
C ASN A 64 15.41 2.98 -6.30
N TYR A 65 15.48 4.18 -5.74
CA TYR A 65 14.99 5.42 -6.35
C TYR A 65 15.52 5.62 -7.77
N ARG A 66 16.83 5.48 -7.96
CA ARG A 66 17.49 5.64 -9.28
C ARG A 66 17.04 4.61 -10.32
N ARG A 67 16.60 3.41 -9.89
CA ARG A 67 16.08 2.37 -10.79
C ARG A 67 14.61 2.64 -11.10
N LEU A 68 13.83 3.03 -10.09
CA LEU A 68 12.41 3.38 -10.23
C LEU A 68 12.21 4.58 -11.16
N THR A 69 13.07 5.59 -11.10
CA THR A 69 13.00 6.74 -12.01
C THR A 69 13.39 6.40 -13.45
N ARG A 70 13.99 5.24 -13.73
CA ARG A 70 14.25 4.82 -15.12
C ARG A 70 13.10 4.00 -15.71
N ILE A 71 12.26 3.42 -14.87
CA ILE A 71 11.05 2.71 -15.28
C ILE A 71 9.94 3.76 -15.51
N ARG A 72 9.23 3.68 -16.64
CA ARG A 72 8.06 4.54 -16.90
C ARG A 72 7.04 4.31 -15.77
N PHE A 73 6.69 5.39 -15.06
CA PHE A 73 5.80 5.37 -13.89
C PHE A 73 6.29 4.56 -12.68
N GLY A 74 7.57 4.16 -12.62
CA GLY A 74 8.05 3.23 -11.59
C GLY A 74 7.79 3.68 -10.15
N LEU A 75 7.99 4.97 -9.85
CA LEU A 75 7.68 5.56 -8.53
C LEU A 75 6.19 5.54 -8.21
N ALA A 76 5.35 5.92 -9.18
CA ALA A 76 3.91 5.91 -8.99
C ALA A 76 3.38 4.49 -8.78
N ILE A 77 3.83 3.52 -9.58
CA ILE A 77 3.44 2.12 -9.43
C ILE A 77 3.92 1.54 -8.10
N ALA A 78 5.14 1.87 -7.66
CA ALA A 78 5.61 1.45 -6.33
C ALA A 78 4.72 2.00 -5.21
N HIS A 79 4.32 3.28 -5.28
CA HIS A 79 3.41 3.84 -4.28
C HIS A 79 2.00 3.23 -4.36
N VAL A 80 1.47 2.98 -5.56
CA VAL A 80 0.18 2.29 -5.76
C VAL A 80 0.20 0.89 -5.16
N ILE A 81 1.28 0.13 -5.37
CA ILE A 81 1.46 -1.20 -4.76
C ILE A 81 1.42 -1.08 -3.23
N ALA A 82 2.17 -0.13 -2.65
CA ALA A 82 2.19 0.08 -1.21
C ALA A 82 0.82 0.48 -0.66
N PHE A 83 0.17 1.46 -1.30
CA PHE A 83 -1.18 1.90 -0.97
C PHE A 83 -2.16 0.74 -0.99
N LEU A 84 -2.28 0.01 -2.11
CA LEU A 84 -3.23 -1.09 -2.24
C LEU A 84 -2.96 -2.22 -1.26
N ALA A 85 -1.70 -2.66 -1.12
CA ALA A 85 -1.37 -3.74 -0.20
C ALA A 85 -1.76 -3.39 1.25
N VAL A 86 -1.47 -2.17 1.69
CA VAL A 86 -1.76 -1.74 3.05
C VAL A 86 -3.26 -1.46 3.21
N THR A 87 -3.83 -0.55 2.43
CA THR A 87 -5.23 -0.11 2.63
C THR A 87 -6.24 -1.20 2.32
N ALA A 88 -6.05 -2.01 1.27
CA ALA A 88 -6.98 -3.10 0.98
C ALA A 88 -6.95 -4.16 2.09
N SER A 89 -5.78 -4.45 2.66
CA SER A 89 -5.69 -5.42 3.77
C SER A 89 -6.44 -4.95 5.02
N PHE A 90 -6.30 -3.68 5.40
CA PHE A 90 -7.02 -3.12 6.55
C PHE A 90 -8.53 -3.01 6.28
N ASN A 91 -8.93 -2.55 5.09
CA ASN A 91 -10.35 -2.49 4.74
C ASN A 91 -10.98 -3.88 4.70
N LEU A 92 -10.30 -4.88 4.13
CA LEU A 92 -10.77 -6.25 4.12
C LEU A 92 -10.93 -6.81 5.54
N HIS A 93 -9.96 -6.58 6.42
CA HIS A 93 -10.05 -7.03 7.80
C HIS A 93 -11.19 -6.32 8.54
N ALA A 94 -11.36 -5.01 8.37
CA ALA A 94 -12.49 -4.28 8.94
C ALA A 94 -13.85 -4.86 8.47
N VAL A 95 -13.97 -5.18 7.18
CA VAL A 95 -15.16 -5.83 6.61
C VAL A 95 -15.40 -7.21 7.22
N ILE A 96 -14.35 -8.03 7.40
CA ILE A 96 -14.45 -9.34 8.06
C ILE A 96 -14.95 -9.16 9.50
N ARG A 97 -14.44 -8.18 10.25
CA ARG A 97 -14.89 -7.89 11.62
C ARG A 97 -16.35 -7.46 11.67
N LEU A 98 -16.78 -6.63 10.72
CA LEU A 98 -18.18 -6.23 10.61
C LEU A 98 -19.10 -7.44 10.36
N PHE A 99 -18.70 -8.34 9.45
CA PHE A 99 -19.46 -9.58 9.22
C PHE A 99 -19.45 -10.52 10.44
N ALA A 100 -18.38 -10.51 11.24
CA ALA A 100 -18.28 -11.31 12.45
C ALA A 100 -19.26 -10.86 13.57
N LEU A 101 -19.88 -9.69 13.47
CA LEU A 101 -20.98 -9.30 14.37
C LEU A 101 -22.23 -10.17 14.18
N GLY A 102 -22.38 -10.82 13.02
CA GLY A 102 -23.50 -11.70 12.73
C GLY A 102 -24.85 -10.98 12.57
N PRO A 103 -25.95 -11.74 12.43
CA PRO A 103 -27.28 -11.19 12.19
C PRO A 103 -27.86 -10.39 13.37
N ASP A 104 -27.35 -10.62 14.58
CA ASP A 104 -27.78 -9.91 15.80
C ASP A 104 -26.97 -8.62 16.04
N GLY A 105 -25.97 -8.33 15.19
CA GLY A 105 -25.16 -7.13 15.25
C GLY A 105 -25.99 -5.87 15.01
N THR A 106 -25.86 -4.89 15.91
CA THR A 106 -26.56 -3.61 15.81
C THR A 106 -25.77 -2.57 15.02
N GLU A 107 -26.48 -1.61 14.43
CA GLU A 107 -25.85 -0.45 13.78
C GLU A 107 -24.93 0.32 14.74
N ALA A 108 -25.31 0.43 16.01
CA ALA A 108 -24.50 1.09 17.04
C ALA A 108 -23.15 0.37 17.28
N GLN A 109 -23.14 -0.97 17.29
CA GLN A 109 -21.91 -1.75 17.42
C GLN A 109 -21.02 -1.61 16.18
N ALA A 110 -21.61 -1.64 14.99
CA ALA A 110 -20.88 -1.41 13.74
C ALA A 110 -20.26 0.00 13.70
N ALA A 111 -21.02 1.02 14.10
CA ALA A 111 -20.54 2.39 14.17
C ALA A 111 -19.42 2.54 15.22
N GLN A 112 -19.59 1.94 16.40
CA GLN A 112 -18.56 1.95 17.44
C GLN A 112 -17.26 1.32 16.93
N GLU A 113 -17.35 0.16 16.27
CA GLU A 113 -16.20 -0.53 15.71
C GLU A 113 -15.46 0.31 14.67
N LEU A 114 -16.19 0.89 13.71
CA LEU A 114 -15.59 1.58 12.56
C LEU A 114 -15.16 3.02 12.87
N LEU A 115 -15.83 3.71 13.78
CA LEU A 115 -15.65 5.16 14.02
C LEU A 115 -14.96 5.47 15.35
N ALA A 116 -15.16 4.63 16.38
CA ALA A 116 -14.66 4.91 17.73
C ALA A 116 -13.41 4.11 18.10
N THR A 117 -12.85 3.33 17.16
CA THR A 117 -11.63 2.56 17.37
C THR A 117 -10.52 3.00 16.40
N PRO A 118 -9.27 2.53 16.56
CA PRO A 118 -8.21 2.81 15.61
C PRO A 118 -8.49 2.33 14.18
N TRP A 119 -9.53 1.52 13.95
CA TRP A 119 -9.99 1.15 12.61
C TRP A 119 -10.35 2.37 11.77
N PHE A 120 -10.94 3.41 12.35
CA PHE A 120 -11.20 4.68 11.65
C PHE A 120 -9.91 5.27 11.06
N GLY A 121 -8.86 5.30 11.87
CA GLY A 121 -7.55 5.80 11.44
C GLY A 121 -6.95 4.93 10.33
N ALA A 122 -7.01 3.61 10.48
CA ALA A 122 -6.43 2.67 9.52
C ALA A 122 -7.20 2.58 8.20
N THR A 123 -8.53 2.69 8.19
CA THR A 123 -9.32 2.57 6.97
C THR A 123 -9.57 3.91 6.31
N LEU A 124 -9.86 4.98 7.06
CA LEU A 124 -10.21 6.28 6.49
C LEU A 124 -9.01 7.23 6.42
N LEU A 125 -8.41 7.58 7.57
CA LEU A 125 -7.34 8.59 7.60
C LEU A 125 -6.12 8.16 6.80
N MET A 126 -5.68 6.91 6.98
CA MET A 126 -4.54 6.37 6.26
C MET A 126 -4.82 6.29 4.76
N SER A 127 -6.01 5.85 4.35
CA SER A 127 -6.40 5.83 2.94
C SER A 127 -6.43 7.23 2.33
N ALA A 128 -6.91 8.24 3.06
CA ALA A 128 -6.89 9.62 2.60
C ALA A 128 -5.47 10.16 2.43
N VAL A 129 -4.59 9.96 3.42
CA VAL A 129 -3.19 10.43 3.39
C VAL A 129 -2.40 9.74 2.28
N TRP A 130 -2.43 8.41 2.24
CA TRP A 130 -1.67 7.65 1.24
C TRP A 130 -2.28 7.80 -0.15
N GLY A 131 -3.60 7.87 -0.27
CA GLY A 131 -4.30 8.15 -1.53
C GLY A 131 -3.92 9.52 -2.10
N THR A 132 -3.75 10.53 -1.25
CA THR A 132 -3.19 11.84 -1.67
C THR A 132 -1.77 11.69 -2.20
N GLY A 133 -0.93 10.90 -1.53
CA GLY A 133 0.43 10.57 -2.01
C GLY A 133 0.44 9.85 -3.36
N VAL A 134 -0.49 8.91 -3.59
CA VAL A 134 -0.70 8.25 -4.88
C VAL A 134 -1.09 9.27 -5.95
N LEU A 135 -2.06 10.15 -5.66
CA LEU A 135 -2.51 11.18 -6.58
C LEU A 135 -1.36 12.10 -7.00
N ILE A 136 -0.53 12.54 -6.05
CA ILE A 136 0.64 13.38 -6.34
C ILE A 136 1.62 12.65 -7.27
N HIS A 137 1.94 11.37 -7.00
CA HIS A 137 2.86 10.62 -7.86
C HIS A 137 2.29 10.34 -9.25
N LEU A 138 0.98 10.11 -9.37
CA LEU A 138 0.31 9.94 -10.65
C LEU A 138 0.28 11.26 -11.44
N ALA A 139 -0.09 12.37 -10.81
CA ALA A 139 -0.05 13.70 -11.44
C ALA A 139 1.37 14.05 -11.91
N GLY A 140 2.39 13.86 -11.06
CA GLY A 140 3.78 14.08 -11.44
C GLY A 140 4.24 13.15 -12.58
N SER A 141 3.72 11.92 -12.63
CA SER A 141 3.98 10.97 -13.72
C SER A 141 3.38 11.42 -15.06
N VAL A 142 2.13 11.88 -15.04
CA VAL A 142 1.42 12.40 -16.23
C VAL A 142 2.08 13.69 -16.73
N LEU A 143 2.35 14.64 -15.84
CA LEU A 143 2.95 15.94 -16.19
C LEU A 143 4.40 15.83 -16.66
N GLY A 144 5.18 14.90 -16.08
CA GLY A 144 6.62 14.81 -16.35
C GLY A 144 6.98 14.01 -17.59
N ARG A 145 6.25 12.93 -17.90
CA ARG A 145 6.61 12.00 -19.00
C ARG A 145 5.51 11.78 -20.04
N GLY A 146 4.33 12.35 -19.85
CA GLY A 146 3.16 12.02 -20.66
C GLY A 146 2.56 10.65 -20.29
N TRP A 147 1.23 10.53 -20.42
CA TRP A 147 0.53 9.27 -20.21
C TRP A 147 0.58 8.36 -21.45
N GLU A 148 0.40 8.96 -22.63
CA GLU A 148 0.51 8.31 -23.94
C GLU A 148 1.90 8.56 -24.52
N ASP A 149 2.28 7.82 -25.57
CA ASP A 149 3.55 8.00 -26.27
C ASP A 149 3.69 9.41 -26.88
#